data_AF-A0A9X3YHI1-F1
#
_entry.id   AF-A0A9X3YHI1-F1
#
_cell.length_a   1.000
_cell.length_b   1.000
_cell.length_c   1.000
_cell.angle_alpha   90.00
_cell.angle_beta   90.00
_cell.angle_gamma   90.00
#
_symmetry.space_group_name_H-M   'P 1'
#
loop_
_entity.id
_entity.type
_entity.pdbx_description
1 polymer ?
#
loop_
_entity_poly.entity_id
_entity_poly.type
_entity_poly.pdbx_seq_one_letter_code
_entity_poly.pdbx_strand_id
1 'polypeptide(L)'
;FMDKLSTWLFWFNIGLVFISVFLGWLTTRIGLKPLREMTSLASSMTVHSLDQRLNPDLAPPEISETMQEFNNMFDRLEGSFRKLSDFSSDIAHELRTAVSNLMMQTQFALAKERDVSH
;
A
#
# COMPACT_ATOMS: atom_id res chain seq x y z
N PHE A 1 -9.96 4.24 65.13
CA PHE A 1 -10.29 5.13 64.00
C PHE A 1 -9.19 5.11 62.95
N MET A 2 -7.92 5.33 63.33
CA MET A 2 -6.78 5.35 62.39
C MET A 2 -6.58 4.04 61.59
N ASP A 3 -6.75 2.86 62.20
CA ASP A 3 -6.54 1.58 61.49
C ASP A 3 -7.57 1.33 60.38
N LYS A 4 -8.84 1.63 60.64
CA LYS A 4 -9.91 1.51 59.62
C LYS A 4 -9.68 2.44 58.43
N LEU A 5 -9.18 3.66 58.67
CA LEU A 5 -8.90 4.63 57.61
C LEU A 5 -7.72 4.16 56.74
N SER A 6 -6.65 3.65 57.37
CA SER A 6 -5.48 3.10 56.67
C SER A 6 -5.85 1.91 55.78
N THR A 7 -6.64 0.96 56.31
CA THR A 7 -7.09 -0.20 55.51
C THR A 7 -7.96 0.22 54.32
N TRP A 8 -8.83 1.23 54.48
CA TRP A 8 -9.64 1.74 53.37
C TRP A 8 -8.78 2.40 52.28
N LEU A 9 -7.80 3.23 52.66
CA LEU A 9 -6.86 3.85 51.72
C LEU A 9 -6.01 2.83 50.99
N PHE A 10 -5.65 1.72 51.64
CA PHE A 10 -4.91 0.62 51.03
C PHE A 10 -5.72 -0.05 49.91
N TRP A 11 -6.98 -0.42 50.18
CA TRP A 11 -7.86 -0.98 49.16
C TRP A 11 -8.16 -0.01 48.02
N PHE A 12 -8.31 1.28 48.33
CA PHE A 12 -8.47 2.33 47.32
C PHE A 12 -7.26 2.42 46.39
N ASN A 13 -6.04 2.43 46.94
CA ASN A 13 -4.80 2.44 46.16
C ASN A 13 -4.66 1.19 45.29
N ILE A 14 -4.97 0.00 45.84
CA ILE A 14 -4.99 -1.25 45.05
C ILE A 14 -5.94 -1.11 43.87
N GLY A 15 -7.16 -0.61 44.09
CA GLY A 15 -8.13 -0.37 43.02
C GLY A 15 -7.59 0.57 41.95
N LEU A 16 -6.95 1.67 42.36
CA LEU A 16 -6.35 2.64 41.44
C LEU A 16 -5.24 2.01 40.57
N VAL A 17 -4.37 1.21 41.17
CA VAL A 17 -3.30 0.49 40.45
C VAL A 17 -3.89 -0.50 39.46
N PHE A 18 -4.90 -1.28 39.86
CA PHE A 18 -5.57 -2.22 38.96
C PHE A 18 -6.20 -1.53 37.76
N ILE A 19 -6.88 -0.39 37.98
CA ILE A 19 -7.49 0.40 36.89
C ILE A 19 -6.41 0.92 35.95
N SER A 20 -5.30 1.44 36.48
CA SER A 20 -4.18 1.94 35.67
C SER A 20 -3.57 0.85 34.78
N VAL A 21 -3.32 -0.34 35.35
CA VAL A 21 -2.81 -1.50 34.60
C VAL A 21 -3.80 -1.95 33.53
N PHE A 22 -5.09 -2.00 33.87
CA PHE A 22 -6.15 -2.40 32.94
C PHE A 22 -6.27 -1.42 31.78
N LEU A 23 -6.23 -0.10 32.04
CA LEU A 23 -6.23 0.93 31.01
C LEU A 23 -4.99 0.85 30.13
N GLY A 24 -3.80 0.70 30.72
CA GLY A 24 -2.55 0.57 29.96
C GLY A 24 -2.57 -0.64 29.01
N TRP A 25 -3.08 -1.77 29.50
CA TRP A 25 -3.27 -2.96 28.68
C TRP A 25 -4.27 -2.75 27.54
N LEU A 26 -5.41 -2.11 27.83
CA LEU A 26 -6.45 -1.83 26.84
C LEU A 26 -5.95 -0.87 25.75
N THR A 27 -5.29 0.22 26.14
CA THR A 27 -4.69 1.20 25.21
C THR A 27 -3.66 0.54 24.30
N THR A 28 -2.81 -0.33 24.83
CA THR A 28 -1.81 -1.05 24.02
C THR A 28 -2.49 -1.98 23.01
N ARG A 29 -3.54 -2.70 23.42
CA ARG A 29 -4.26 -3.62 22.53
C ARG A 29 -5.01 -2.91 21.42
N ILE A 30 -5.66 -1.79 21.73
CA ILE A 30 -6.44 -1.01 20.78
C ILE A 30 -5.51 -0.20 19.87
N GLY A 31 -4.48 0.44 20.42
CA GLY A 31 -3.56 1.29 19.67
C GLY A 31 -2.68 0.56 18.66
N LEU A 32 -2.41 -0.73 18.88
CA LEU A 32 -1.62 -1.56 17.94
C LEU A 32 -2.48 -2.30 16.89
N LYS A 33 -3.81 -2.30 17.03
CA LYS A 33 -4.71 -2.93 16.05
C LYS A 33 -4.57 -2.32 14.64
N PRO A 34 -4.53 -0.98 14.45
CA PRO A 34 -4.42 -0.36 13.13
C PRO A 34 -3.10 -0.73 12.42
N LEU A 35 -2.00 -0.89 13.17
CA LEU A 35 -0.71 -1.32 12.60
C LEU A 35 -0.77 -2.73 11.98
N ARG A 36 -1.54 -3.63 12.59
CA ARG A 36 -1.77 -4.97 12.01
C ARG A 36 -2.59 -4.89 10.74
N GLU A 37 -3.58 -4.00 10.69
CA GLU A 37 -4.38 -3.75 9.48
C GLU A 37 -3.52 -3.18 8.36
N MET A 38 -2.62 -2.23 8.66
CA MET A 38 -1.63 -1.70 7.69
C MET A 38 -0.73 -2.79 7.13
N THR A 39 -0.20 -3.64 8.01
CA THR A 39 0.70 -4.74 7.60
C THR A 39 -0.03 -5.77 6.75
N SER A 40 -1.26 -6.11 7.13
CA SER A 40 -2.12 -7.00 6.34
C SER A 40 -2.35 -6.42 4.95
N LEU A 41 -2.76 -5.15 4.87
CA LEU A 41 -3.03 -4.47 3.60
C LEU A 41 -1.79 -4.42 2.72
N ALA A 42 -0.65 -4.01 3.27
CA ALA A 42 0.62 -3.98 2.55
C ALA A 42 1.06 -5.38 2.08
N SER A 43 0.78 -6.44 2.85
CA SER A 43 1.10 -7.82 2.47
C SER A 43 0.18 -8.39 1.38
N SER A 44 -1.08 -7.96 1.34
CA SER A 44 -2.07 -8.39 0.35
C SER A 44 -2.08 -7.51 -0.91
N MET A 45 -1.38 -6.38 -0.89
CA MET A 45 -1.32 -5.44 -1.99
C MET A 45 -0.69 -6.08 -3.23
N THR A 46 -1.55 -6.36 -4.20
CA THR A 46 -1.19 -6.65 -5.58
C THR A 46 -1.53 -5.44 -6.45
N VAL A 47 -0.95 -5.36 -7.65
CA VAL A 47 -1.22 -4.28 -8.63
C VAL A 47 -2.72 -4.00 -8.84
N HIS A 48 -3.58 -5.02 -8.66
CA HIS A 48 -5.03 -4.93 -8.84
C HIS A 48 -5.82 -4.54 -7.57
N SER A 49 -5.16 -4.51 -6.40
CA SER A 49 -5.79 -4.22 -5.10
C SER A 49 -5.33 -2.88 -4.51
N LEU A 50 -4.65 -2.06 -5.33
CA LEU A 50 -4.18 -0.71 -5.01
C LEU A 50 -5.31 0.27 -4.73
N ASP A 51 -6.58 -0.11 -4.87
CA ASP A 51 -7.76 0.70 -4.57
C ASP A 51 -8.14 0.66 -3.08
N GLN A 52 -7.71 -0.36 -2.32
CA GLN A 52 -7.96 -0.40 -0.88
C GLN A 52 -7.11 0.64 -0.15
N ARG A 53 -7.77 1.56 0.55
CA ARG A 53 -7.15 2.62 1.36
C ARG A 53 -7.29 2.31 2.85
N LEU A 54 -6.27 2.70 3.61
CA LEU A 54 -6.35 2.69 5.07
C LEU A 54 -7.27 3.83 5.52
N ASN A 55 -8.15 3.59 6.48
CA ASN A 55 -9.02 4.62 7.05
C ASN A 55 -8.33 5.27 8.26
N PRO A 56 -7.78 6.49 8.14
CA PRO A 56 -7.04 7.16 9.22
C PRO A 56 -7.93 7.61 10.38
N ASP A 57 -9.25 7.74 10.15
CA ASP A 57 -10.21 8.24 11.16
C ASP A 57 -10.50 7.19 12.25
N LEU A 58 -10.20 5.92 11.96
CA LEU A 58 -10.38 4.81 12.90
C LEU A 58 -9.13 4.55 13.76
N ALA A 59 -8.04 5.29 13.52
CA ALA A 59 -6.77 5.11 14.20
C ALA A 59 -6.55 6.20 15.27
N PRO A 60 -5.78 5.88 16.35
CA PRO A 60 -5.26 6.91 17.23
C PRO A 60 -4.51 8.00 16.45
N PRO A 61 -4.50 9.25 16.92
CA PRO A 61 -3.88 10.37 16.20
C PRO A 61 -2.41 10.11 15.84
N GLU A 62 -1.67 9.40 16.70
CA GLU A 62 -0.27 9.02 16.47
C GLU A 62 -0.08 8.09 15.26
N ILE A 63 -1.09 7.27 14.94
CA ILE A 63 -1.06 6.30 13.83
C ILE A 63 -1.76 6.86 12.58
N SER A 64 -2.73 7.76 12.78
CA SER A 64 -3.51 8.37 11.69
C SER A 64 -2.62 9.10 10.68
N GLU A 65 -1.65 9.89 11.15
CA GLU A 65 -0.69 10.58 10.27
C GLU A 65 0.14 9.60 9.42
N THR A 66 0.58 8.49 10.03
CA THR A 66 1.34 7.45 9.32
C THR A 66 0.46 6.73 8.29
N MET A 67 -0.82 6.48 8.60
CA MET A 67 -1.77 5.91 7.64
C MET A 67 -2.01 6.81 6.44
N GLN A 68 -2.10 8.13 6.65
CA GLN A 68 -2.24 9.10 5.57
C GLN A 68 -1.02 9.05 4.64
N GLU A 69 0.19 9.01 5.19
CA GLU A 69 1.40 8.97 4.37
C GLU A 69 1.54 7.64 3.61
N PHE A 70 1.08 6.53 4.19
CA PHE A 70 0.98 5.25 3.49
C PHE A 70 0.02 5.32 2.29
N ASN A 71 -1.14 5.96 2.45
CA ASN A 71 -2.08 6.17 1.34
C ASN A 71 -1.45 7.03 0.23
N ASN A 72 -0.75 8.11 0.58
CA ASN A 72 -0.01 8.94 -0.38
C ASN A 72 1.03 8.12 -1.17
N MET A 73 1.73 7.20 -0.50
CA MET A 73 2.65 6.28 -1.17
C MET A 73 1.91 5.36 -2.16
N PHE A 74 0.74 4.83 -1.80
CA PHE A 74 -0.08 4.02 -2.70
C PHE A 74 -0.52 4.81 -3.94
N ASP A 75 -0.94 6.07 -3.78
CA ASP A 75 -1.33 6.94 -4.91
C ASP A 75 -0.17 7.13 -5.89
N ARG A 76 1.04 7.35 -5.38
CA ARG A 76 2.25 7.51 -6.19
C ARG A 76 2.64 6.22 -6.93
N LEU A 77 2.46 5.07 -6.28
CA LEU A 77 2.73 3.77 -6.88
C LEU A 77 1.72 3.47 -8.00
N GLU A 78 0.44 3.69 -7.76
CA GLU A 78 -0.62 3.54 -8.76
C GLU A 78 -0.36 4.41 -9.99
N GLY A 79 -0.03 5.69 -9.78
CA GLY A 79 0.30 6.61 -10.87
C GLY A 79 1.52 6.18 -11.68
N SER A 80 2.53 5.58 -11.04
CA SER A 80 3.73 5.07 -11.70
C SER A 80 3.43 3.80 -12.51
N PHE A 81 2.62 2.89 -11.95
CA PHE A 81 2.20 1.68 -12.65
C PHE A 81 1.36 1.99 -13.88
N ARG A 82 0.42 2.95 -13.78
CA ARG A 82 -0.42 3.37 -14.91
C ARG A 82 0.43 3.89 -16.07
N LYS A 83 1.39 4.77 -15.80
CA LYS A 83 2.33 5.28 -16.82
C LYS A 83 3.13 4.17 -17.49
N LEU A 84 3.60 3.18 -16.71
CA LEU A 84 4.35 2.05 -17.25
C LEU A 84 3.48 1.16 -18.14
N SER A 85 2.23 0.90 -17.72
CA SER A 85 1.25 0.14 -18.50
C SER A 85 0.96 0.81 -19.84
N ASP A 86 0.69 2.12 -19.81
CA ASP A 86 0.42 2.91 -21.01
C ASP A 86 1.63 2.90 -21.96
N PHE A 87 2.83 3.18 -21.43
CA PHE A 87 4.08 3.12 -22.21
C PHE A 87 4.36 1.73 -22.81
N SER A 88 4.11 0.66 -22.05
CA SER A 88 4.30 -0.70 -22.54
C SER A 88 3.32 -1.05 -23.66
N SER A 89 2.08 -0.57 -23.58
CA SER A 89 1.06 -0.78 -24.62
C SER A 89 1.45 -0.03 -25.90
N ASP A 90 1.85 1.24 -25.76
CA ASP A 90 2.28 2.08 -26.85
C ASP A 90 3.52 1.50 -27.56
N ILE A 91 4.53 1.05 -26.80
CA ILE A 91 5.72 0.38 -27.36
C ILE A 91 5.35 -0.89 -28.11
N ALA A 92 4.47 -1.73 -27.56
CA ALA A 92 4.09 -2.98 -28.22
C ALA A 92 3.41 -2.70 -29.58
N HIS A 93 2.63 -1.63 -29.67
CA HIS A 93 2.01 -1.16 -30.90
C HIS A 93 3.00 -0.54 -31.89
N GLU A 94 3.94 0.28 -31.42
CA GLU A 94 4.97 0.90 -32.27
C GLU A 94 5.97 -0.12 -32.81
N LEU A 95 6.41 -1.09 -31.98
CA LEU A 95 7.30 -2.16 -32.40
C LEU A 95 6.67 -3.04 -33.48
N ARG A 96 5.38 -3.38 -33.34
CA ARG A 96 4.65 -4.12 -34.39
C ARG A 96 4.71 -3.38 -35.72
N THR A 97 4.48 -2.06 -35.68
CA THR A 97 4.51 -1.20 -36.87
C THR A 97 5.91 -1.12 -37.48
N ALA A 98 6.95 -0.94 -36.65
CA ALA A 98 8.33 -0.89 -37.10
C ALA A 98 8.80 -2.22 -37.72
N VAL A 99 8.43 -3.35 -37.11
CA VAL A 99 8.75 -4.69 -37.62
C VAL A 99 8.05 -4.95 -38.95
N SER A 100 6.77 -4.60 -39.09
CA SER A 100 6.06 -4.71 -40.38
C SER A 100 6.72 -3.87 -41.48
N ASN A 101 7.20 -2.67 -41.16
CA ASN A 101 7.92 -1.82 -42.11
C ASN A 101 9.28 -2.44 -42.53
N LEU A 102 10.05 -2.99 -41.59
CA LEU A 102 11.31 -3.67 -41.91
C LEU A 102 11.08 -4.91 -42.79
N MET A 103 10.05 -5.70 -42.49
CA MET A 103 9.66 -6.85 -43.33
C MET A 103 9.23 -6.42 -44.74
N MET A 104 8.50 -5.32 -44.86
CA MET A 104 8.10 -4.78 -46.16
C MET A 104 9.33 -4.33 -46.95
N GLN A 105 10.29 -3.65 -46.31
CA GLN A 105 11.53 -3.22 -46.96
C GLN A 105 12.39 -4.40 -47.44
N THR A 106 12.50 -5.48 -46.66
CA THR A 106 13.23 -6.68 -47.10
C THR A 106 12.52 -7.38 -48.24
N GLN A 107 11.18 -7.44 -48.24
CA GLN A 107 10.40 -7.96 -49.36
C GLN A 107 10.60 -7.13 -50.64
N PHE A 108 10.59 -5.79 -50.54
CA PHE A 108 10.87 -4.90 -51.67
C PHE A 108 12.30 -5.06 -52.20
N ALA A 109 13.28 -5.18 -51.32
CA ALA A 109 14.68 -5.39 -51.71
C ALA A 109 14.85 -6.71 -52.48
N LEU A 110 14.28 -7.81 -51.98
CA LEU A 110 14.30 -9.12 -52.63
C LEU A 110 13.49 -9.14 -53.95
N ALA A 111 12.35 -8.46 -53.99
CA ALA A 111 11.56 -8.35 -55.22
C ALA A 111 12.28 -7.54 -56.30
N LYS A 112 12.98 -6.46 -55.92
CA LYS A 112 13.79 -5.65 -56.84
C LYS A 112 14.94 -6.44 -57.44
N GLU A 113 15.66 -7.25 -56.65
CA GLU A 113 16.71 -8.16 -57.16
C GLU A 113 16.18 -9.17 -58.19
N ARG A 114 14.93 -9.61 -58.01
CA ARG A 114 14.26 -10.58 -58.89
C ARG A 114 13.76 -10.00 -60.21
N ASP A 115 13.57 -8.68 -60.29
CA ASP A 115 13.13 -7.96 -61.50
C ASP A 115 14.32 -7.60 -62.44
N VAL A 116 15.54 -7.43 -61.89
CA VAL A 116 16.75 -7.14 -62.70
C VAL A 116 17.37 -8.39 -63.34
N SER A 117 16.89 -9.58 -62.99
CA SER A 117 17.41 -10.88 -63.47
C SER A 117 16.53 -11.52 -64.55
N HIS A 118 15.57 -10.77 -65.11
CA HIS A 118 14.71 -11.16 -66.22
C HIS A 118 14.81 -10.16 -67.38
#